data_AF-A2BZ67-F1
#
_entry.id   AF-A2BZ67-F1
#
_cell.length_a   1.000
_cell.length_b   1.000
_cell.length_c   1.000
_cell.angle_alpha   90.00
_cell.angle_beta   90.00
_cell.angle_gamma   90.00
#
_symmetry.space_group_name_H-M   'P 1'
#
loop_
_entity.id
_entity.type
_entity.pdbx_description
1 polymer ?
#
loop_
_entity_poly.entity_id
_entity_poly.type
_entity_poly.pdbx_seq_one_letter_code
_entity_poly.pdbx_strand_id
1 'polypeptide(L)' 'MDNKNLFKYIKTPCGQSKYIELEANKSVLGKLRLYWFIIIASIRDWNIKD' A
#
# COMPACT_ATOMS: atom_id res chain seq x y z
N MET A 1 4.56 -2.59 -12.00
CA MET A 1 3.10 -2.47 -11.76
C MET A 1 2.80 -1.00 -11.63
N ASP A 2 1.81 -0.49 -12.36
CA ASP A 2 1.45 0.93 -12.33
C ASP A 2 0.83 1.28 -10.97
N ASN A 3 1.54 2.11 -10.19
CA ASN A 3 1.21 2.49 -8.81
C ASN A 3 -0.15 3.23 -8.69
N LYS A 4 -0.76 3.67 -9.81
CA LYS A 4 -2.01 4.44 -9.78
C LYS A 4 -3.22 3.61 -9.36
N ASN A 5 -3.24 2.32 -9.69
CA ASN A 5 -4.33 1.44 -9.24
C ASN A 5 -4.28 1.18 -7.73
N LEU A 6 -3.08 1.24 -7.14
CA LEU A 6 -2.85 1.00 -5.71
C LEU A 6 -3.32 2.18 -4.85
N PHE A 7 -3.01 3.40 -5.27
CA PHE A 7 -3.49 4.62 -4.59
C PHE A 7 -5.01 4.82 -4.70
N LYS A 8 -5.68 4.09 -5.60
CA LYS A 8 -7.16 4.02 -5.62
C LYS A 8 -7.73 3.22 -4.44
N TYR A 9 -6.97 2.24 -3.94
CA TYR A 9 -7.36 1.43 -2.78
C TYR A 9 -6.78 1.95 -1.46
N ILE A 10 -5.66 2.69 -1.51
CA ILE A 10 -5.04 3.32 -0.33
C ILE A 10 -5.29 4.83 -0.45
N LYS A 11 -6.47 5.28 -0.02
CA LYS A 11 -6.89 6.69 -0.15
C LYS A 11 -6.20 7.57 0.88
N THR A 12 -5.81 6.99 2.02
CA THR A 12 -5.18 7.73 3.11
C THR A 12 -3.75 8.17 2.77
N PRO A 13 -3.38 9.44 3.04
CA PRO A 13 -2.02 9.94 2.76
C PRO A 13 -0.95 9.24 3.61
N CYS A 14 -1.31 8.84 4.84
CA CYS A 14 -0.44 8.04 5.70
C CYS A 14 -0.12 6.67 5.07
N GLY A 15 -1.13 6.00 4.49
CA GLY A 15 -0.94 4.72 3.80
C GLY A 15 -0.09 4.84 2.53
N GLN A 16 -0.27 5.90 1.76
CA GLN A 16 0.54 6.17 0.56
C GLN A 16 2.01 6.44 0.91
N SER A 17 2.27 7.25 1.93
CA SER A 17 3.63 7.52 2.40
C SER A 17 4.31 6.24 2.90
N LYS A 18 3.57 5.41 3.64
CA LYS A 18 4.06 4.11 4.12
C LYS A 18 4.37 3.15 2.97
N TYR A 19 3.52 3.12 1.94
CA TYR A 19 3.75 2.33 0.72
C TYR A 19 5.06 2.73 0.04
N ILE A 20 5.32 4.03 -0.14
CA ILE A 20 6.56 4.53 -0.77
C ILE A 20 7.80 4.12 0.05
N GLU A 21 7.72 4.21 1.39
CA GLU A 21 8.79 3.79 2.30
C GLU A 21 9.09 2.27 2.18
N LEU A 22 8.05 1.45 2.08
CA LEU A 22 8.20 0.00 1.90
C LEU A 22 8.60 -0.38 0.46
N GLU A 23 8.18 0.37 -0.56
CA GLU A 23 8.54 0.14 -1.97
C GLU A 23 10.02 0.45 -2.20
N ALA A 24 10.55 1.46 -1.53
CA ALA A 24 11.96 1.82 -1.57
C ALA A 24 12.88 0.70 -1.04
N ASN A 25 12.35 -0.23 -0.25
CA ASN A 25 13.10 -1.38 0.25
C ASN A 25 13.25 -2.47 -0.84
N LYS A 26 14.49 -2.67 -1.31
CA LYS A 26 14.81 -3.67 -2.37
C LYS A 26 14.87 -5.13 -1.89
N SER A 27 14.85 -5.38 -0.58
CA SER A 27 14.91 -6.75 -0.04
C SER A 27 13.67 -7.57 -0.37
N VAL A 28 13.86 -8.86 -0.64
CA VAL A 28 12.79 -9.83 -0.93
C VAL A 28 11.79 -9.90 0.24
N LEU A 29 12.29 -9.90 1.47
CA LEU A 29 11.46 -9.85 2.68
C LEU A 29 10.66 -8.54 2.79
N GLY A 30 11.26 -7.42 2.35
CA GLY A 30 10.63 -6.10 2.31
C GLY A 30 9.48 -6.05 1.31
N LYS A 31 9.66 -6.66 0.13
CA LYS A 31 8.59 -6.79 -0.88
C LYS A 31 7.44 -7.68 -0.41
N LEU A 32 7.73 -8.77 0.31
CA LEU A 32 6.68 -9.61 0.90
C LEU A 32 5.86 -8.82 1.93
N ARG A 33 6.55 -8.07 2.80
CA ARG A 33 5.89 -7.18 3.78
C ARG A 33 5.09 -6.07 3.10
N LEU A 34 5.60 -5.49 2.02
CA LEU A 34 4.89 -4.52 1.19
C LEU A 34 3.59 -5.12 0.64
N TYR A 35 3.66 -6.30 0.03
CA TYR A 35 2.48 -6.96 -0.53
C TYR A 35 1.42 -7.28 0.54
N TRP A 36 1.86 -7.77 1.70
CA TRP A 36 0.98 -7.99 2.85
C TRP A 36 0.33 -6.69 3.36
N PHE A 37 1.12 -5.62 3.44
CA PHE A 37 0.64 -4.29 3.82
C PHE A 37 -0.42 -3.77 2.85
N ILE A 38 -0.18 -3.88 1.54
CA ILE A 38 -1.12 -3.49 0.49
C ILE A 38 -2.47 -4.20 0.66
N ILE A 39 -2.46 -5.52 0.87
CA ILE A 39 -3.70 -6.30 1.01
C ILE A 39 -4.50 -5.80 2.21
N ILE A 40 -3.85 -5.65 3.37
CA ILE A 40 -4.53 -5.18 4.59
C ILE A 40 -5.01 -3.74 4.44
N ALA A 41 -4.15 -2.85 3.94
CA ALA A 41 -4.47 -1.44 3.74
C ALA A 41 -5.64 -1.29 2.79
N SER A 42 -5.64 -2.01 1.66
CA SER A 42 -6.72 -2.00 0.68
C SER A 42 -8.04 -2.49 1.29
N ILE A 43 -8.03 -3.55 2.10
CA ILE A 43 -9.25 -4.05 2.77
C ILE A 43 -9.77 -3.04 3.80
N ARG A 44 -8.88 -2.39 4.56
CA ARG A 44 -9.25 -1.38 5.57
C ARG A 44 -9.83 -0.12 4.92
N ASP A 45 -9.13 0.43 3.94
CA ASP A 45 -9.55 1.64 3.22
C ASP A 45 -10.75 1.37 2.29
N TRP A 46 -10.99 0.12 1.87
CA TRP A 46 -12.22 -0.23 1.14
C TRP A 46 -13.47 0.12 1.94
N ASN A 47 -13.41 -0.02 3.27
CA ASN A 47 -14.52 0.30 4.16
C ASN A 47 -14.58 1.80 4.53
N ILE A 48 -13.59 2.61 4.12
CA ILE A 48 -13.69 4.07 4.16
C ILE A 48 -14.56 4.48 2.98
N LYS A 49 -15.87 4.60 3.25
CA LYS A 49 -16.80 5.36 2.41
C LYS A 49 -16.37 6.82 2.47
N ASP A 50 -16.33 7.43 1.29
CA ASP A 50 -16.10 8.86 1.06
C ASP A 50 -16.95 9.72 2.02
#